data_AF-A0A534CPM8-F1
#
_entry.id   AF-A0A534CPM8-F1
#
_cell.length_a   1.000
_cell.length_b   1.000
_cell.length_c   1.000
_cell.angle_alpha   90.00
_cell.angle_beta   90.00
_cell.angle_gamma   90.00
#
_symmetry.space_group_name_H-M   'P 1'
#
loop_
_entity.id
_entity.type
_entity.pdbx_description
1 polymer ?
#
loop_
_entity_poly.entity_id
_entity_poly.type
_entity_poly.pdbx_seq_one_letter_code
_entity_poly.pdbx_strand_id
1 'polypeptide(L)'
;MDMPTRVLPGSPTHPDYVLLQRGPQVLALEQALNPSVPYLHRVALTGGTVTPRSAALVAGWGERQVYEVDGIVGLPAEGDQLRPERRAVQLVPFADLMNGRVWIARADRMLSDPPAVTAFARASLSVVSLGLEPTADGQTPTDIAEFLTDEDPHSFCTVNPQDFGLANYLGSPRGRRGDPVWFAVMLRSPASISRIVFRHGAVSASGGWFDTTEAMPRIELARSPIPTSANGAVPDNSKVRWETAGVLEHYPRSRASTPPTLADGQLFELRLPQPLEVYGIRVIGRAGGDYASCAELSAYG
;
A
#
# COMPACT_ATOMS: atom_id res chain seq x y z
N MET A 1 -18.40 23.56 24.73
CA MET A 1 -18.88 22.32 25.40
C MET A 1 -17.70 21.37 25.46
N ASP A 2 -17.27 21.00 26.67
CA ASP A 2 -16.14 20.10 26.84
C ASP A 2 -16.61 18.67 26.50
N MET A 3 -15.94 18.04 25.53
CA MET A 3 -16.33 16.71 25.05
C MET A 3 -15.22 15.73 25.41
N PRO A 4 -15.55 14.55 25.94
CA PRO A 4 -14.54 13.57 26.34
C PRO A 4 -13.73 13.15 25.12
N THR A 5 -12.41 13.07 25.28
CA THR A 5 -11.50 12.56 24.25
C THR A 5 -11.04 11.16 24.62
N ARG A 6 -11.01 10.26 23.63
CA ARG A 6 -10.54 8.88 23.75
C ARG A 6 -9.58 8.56 22.62
N VAL A 7 -8.51 7.86 22.95
CA VAL A 7 -7.62 7.24 21.95
C VAL A 7 -8.05 5.78 21.83
N LEU A 8 -8.58 5.40 20.67
CA LEU A 8 -9.06 4.05 20.41
C LEU A 8 -7.98 3.24 19.69
N PRO A 9 -7.63 2.02 20.15
CA PRO A 9 -6.67 1.17 19.46
C PRO A 9 -7.24 0.65 18.13
N GLY A 10 -6.39 0.49 17.11
CA GLY A 10 -6.78 -0.08 15.83
C GLY A 10 -6.77 -1.61 15.75
N SER A 11 -6.29 -2.29 16.79
CA SER A 11 -6.24 -3.75 16.86
C SER A 11 -7.63 -4.42 16.73
N PRO A 12 -7.72 -5.61 16.12
CA PRO A 12 -6.60 -6.41 15.59
C PRO A 12 -6.12 -5.97 14.20
N THR A 13 -6.91 -5.18 13.47
CA THR A 13 -6.68 -4.90 12.04
C THR A 13 -5.59 -3.87 11.77
N HIS A 14 -5.44 -2.86 12.63
CA HIS A 14 -4.42 -1.81 12.49
C HIS A 14 -3.65 -1.65 13.82
N PRO A 15 -2.88 -2.65 14.24
CA PRO A 15 -2.31 -2.72 15.60
C PRO A 15 -1.31 -1.60 15.91
N ASP A 16 -0.71 -1.01 14.88
CA ASP A 16 0.27 0.08 14.97
C ASP A 16 -0.37 1.47 14.97
N TYR A 17 -1.70 1.54 14.81
CA TYR A 17 -2.44 2.79 14.67
C TYR A 17 -3.49 2.97 15.78
N VAL A 18 -3.91 4.23 15.94
CA VAL A 18 -4.98 4.65 16.83
C VAL A 18 -5.93 5.61 16.13
N LEU A 19 -7.17 5.69 16.60
CA LEU A 19 -8.12 6.75 16.27
C LEU A 19 -8.24 7.72 17.44
N LEU A 20 -8.38 9.00 17.14
CA LEU A 20 -8.70 10.01 18.14
C LEU A 20 -10.19 10.34 18.07
N GLN A 21 -10.94 10.00 19.12
CA GLN A 21 -12.37 10.29 19.22
C GLN A 21 -12.60 11.44 20.21
N ARG A 22 -13.42 12.43 19.83
CA ARG A 22 -13.89 13.52 20.69
C ARG A 22 -15.43 13.52 20.70
N GLY A 23 -16.03 13.07 21.80
CA GLY A 23 -17.47 12.84 21.86
C GLY A 23 -17.92 11.87 20.74
N PRO A 24 -18.90 12.23 19.88
CA PRO A 24 -19.30 11.40 18.75
C PRO A 24 -18.38 11.53 17.53
N GLN A 25 -17.45 12.49 17.52
CA GLN A 25 -16.61 12.80 16.37
C GLN A 25 -15.34 11.94 16.39
N VAL A 26 -14.98 11.38 15.24
CA VAL A 26 -13.62 10.89 15.00
C VAL A 26 -12.83 12.02 14.36
N LEU A 27 -11.63 12.28 14.86
CA LEU A 27 -10.74 13.32 14.36
C LEU A 27 -9.74 12.71 13.37
N ALA A 28 -9.43 13.44 12.31
CA ALA A 28 -8.55 13.02 11.24
C ALA A 28 -7.51 14.10 10.93
N LEU A 29 -6.29 13.69 10.57
CA LEU A 29 -5.27 14.58 10.04
C LEU A 29 -5.65 15.02 8.64
N GLU A 30 -5.61 16.32 8.37
CA GLU A 30 -5.91 16.91 7.06
C GLU A 30 -4.66 17.57 6.47
N GLN A 31 -4.33 17.25 5.22
CA GLN A 31 -3.10 17.69 4.57
C GLN A 31 -3.05 19.20 4.41
N ALA A 32 -4.17 19.82 4.02
CA ALA A 32 -4.20 21.26 3.76
C ALA A 32 -4.00 22.11 5.05
N LEU A 33 -4.28 21.54 6.22
CA LEU A 33 -4.06 22.17 7.52
C LEU A 33 -2.67 21.89 8.11
N ASN A 34 -1.93 20.94 7.52
CA ASN A 34 -0.60 20.55 7.97
C ASN A 34 0.44 20.67 6.83
N PRO A 35 0.60 21.86 6.18
CA PRO A 35 1.47 22.01 5.02
C PRO A 35 2.96 21.80 5.33
N SER A 36 3.36 21.92 6.60
CA SER A 36 4.74 21.66 7.05
C SER A 36 5.00 20.18 7.38
N VAL A 37 3.99 19.33 7.25
CA VAL A 37 4.07 17.88 7.45
C VAL A 37 4.12 17.20 6.07
N PRO A 38 5.31 16.75 5.62
CA PRO A 38 5.46 16.18 4.28
C PRO A 38 4.79 14.81 4.15
N TYR A 39 4.65 14.10 5.26
CA TYR A 39 4.24 12.71 5.30
C TYR A 39 3.22 12.50 6.42
N LEU A 40 1.92 12.67 6.13
CA LEU A 40 0.90 12.45 7.16
C LEU A 40 0.97 11.05 7.76
N HIS A 41 1.42 10.05 6.99
CA HIS A 41 1.67 8.64 7.39
C HIS A 41 2.87 8.39 8.25
N ARG A 42 3.69 9.40 8.47
CA ARG A 42 4.74 9.40 9.49
C ARG A 42 4.42 10.40 10.61
N VAL A 43 3.13 10.65 10.84
CA VAL A 43 2.64 11.33 12.05
C VAL A 43 2.19 10.29 13.06
N ALA A 44 2.69 10.44 14.28
CA ALA A 44 2.26 9.67 15.43
C ALA A 44 1.71 10.54 16.55
N LEU A 45 0.76 10.02 17.32
CA LEU A 45 0.31 10.67 18.55
C LEU A 45 1.26 10.32 19.68
N THR A 46 1.64 11.34 20.46
CA THR A 46 2.35 11.10 21.72
C THR A 46 1.41 10.32 22.64
N GLY A 47 1.81 9.11 23.06
CA GLY A 47 0.96 8.24 23.86
C GLY A 47 0.50 8.92 25.17
N GLY A 48 -0.63 8.46 25.72
CA GLY A 48 -1.24 9.02 26.94
C GLY A 48 -2.56 9.73 26.68
N THR A 49 -2.93 10.67 27.56
CA THR A 49 -4.14 11.48 27.40
C THR A 49 -3.89 12.55 26.35
N VAL A 50 -4.50 12.39 25.17
CA VAL A 50 -4.51 13.41 24.12
C VAL A 50 -5.67 14.37 24.40
N THR A 51 -5.38 15.67 24.49
CA THR A 51 -6.40 16.71 24.70
C THR A 51 -6.41 17.67 23.51
N PRO A 52 -7.35 17.51 22.57
CA PRO A 52 -7.47 18.37 21.41
C PRO A 52 -7.87 19.78 21.85
N ARG A 53 -7.06 20.77 21.48
CA ARG A 53 -7.34 22.19 21.72
C ARG A 53 -8.03 22.77 20.50
N SER A 54 -9.05 23.61 20.68
CA SER A 54 -9.62 24.33 19.54
C SER A 54 -8.55 25.22 18.91
N ALA A 55 -8.32 25.09 17.62
CA ALA A 55 -7.42 25.95 16.87
C ALA A 55 -8.21 27.11 16.22
N ALA A 56 -7.51 28.19 15.89
CA ALA A 56 -8.09 29.26 15.09
C ALA A 56 -8.41 28.75 13.68
N LEU A 57 -9.54 29.19 13.14
CA LEU A 57 -9.95 28.86 11.77
C LEU A 57 -8.94 29.44 10.78
N VAL A 58 -8.42 28.60 9.89
CA VAL A 58 -7.54 29.04 8.80
C VAL A 58 -8.39 29.69 7.72
N ALA A 59 -7.91 30.77 7.11
CA ALA A 59 -8.62 31.43 6.01
C ALA A 59 -8.92 30.44 4.87
N GLY A 60 -10.19 30.37 4.45
CA GLY A 60 -10.66 29.40 3.44
C GLY A 60 -11.22 28.09 4.01
N TRP A 61 -11.07 27.82 5.31
CA TRP A 61 -11.64 26.63 5.98
C TRP A 61 -13.05 26.82 6.55
N GLY A 62 -13.65 28.00 6.37
CA GLY A 62 -15.01 28.30 6.81
C GLY A 62 -15.21 28.17 8.32
N GLU A 63 -16.43 27.85 8.75
CA GLU A 63 -16.79 27.62 10.16
C GLU A 63 -16.48 26.19 10.65
N ARG A 64 -15.65 25.42 9.92
CA ARG A 64 -15.35 24.01 10.24
C ARG A 64 -14.47 23.89 11.47
N GLN A 65 -14.73 22.89 12.30
CA GLN A 65 -13.99 22.71 13.54
C GLN A 65 -12.56 22.23 13.24
N VAL A 66 -11.57 22.92 13.81
CA VAL A 66 -10.16 22.53 13.76
C VAL A 66 -9.66 22.34 15.18
N TYR A 67 -8.98 21.22 15.40
CA TYR A 67 -8.37 20.85 16.65
C TYR A 67 -6.87 20.71 16.50
N GLU A 68 -6.12 21.08 17.52
CA GLU A 68 -4.67 20.93 17.59
C GLU A 68 -4.30 19.93 18.68
N VAL A 69 -3.36 19.03 18.36
CA VAL A 69 -2.78 18.08 19.32
C VAL A 69 -1.26 18.01 19.15
N ASP A 70 -0.55 17.65 20.21
CA ASP A 70 0.88 17.37 20.14
C ASP A 70 1.14 15.99 19.51
N GLY A 71 1.87 15.98 18.40
CA GLY A 71 2.28 14.79 17.69
C GLY A 71 3.80 14.70 17.51
N ILE A 72 4.24 13.57 16.96
CA ILE A 72 5.58 13.35 16.44
C ILE A 72 5.44 13.29 14.92
N VAL A 73 6.24 14.07 14.20
CA VAL A 73 6.26 14.12 12.74
C VAL A 73 7.60 13.62 12.24
N GLY A 74 7.60 12.68 11.30
CA GLY A 74 8.78 12.30 10.54
C GLY A 74 9.10 13.34 9.46
N LEU A 75 10.22 14.04 9.62
CA LEU A 75 10.71 15.03 8.65
C LEU A 75 11.87 14.46 7.83
N PRO A 76 11.98 14.81 6.54
CA PRO A 76 13.16 14.48 5.75
C PRO A 76 14.45 14.90 6.45
N ALA A 77 15.42 13.99 6.50
CA ALA A 77 16.77 14.23 6.96
C ALA A 77 17.77 13.79 5.88
N GLU A 78 19.07 13.88 6.15
CA GLU A 78 20.07 13.29 5.26
C GLU A 78 19.97 11.75 5.29
N GLY A 79 19.73 11.15 4.12
CA GLY A 79 19.57 9.70 3.94
C GLY A 79 18.11 9.21 3.94
N ASP A 80 17.94 7.88 4.02
CA ASP A 80 16.63 7.20 3.90
C ASP A 80 15.88 7.10 5.23
N GLN A 81 16.22 7.94 6.21
CA GLN A 81 15.57 7.96 7.52
C GLN A 81 15.02 9.35 7.82
N LEU A 82 13.82 9.37 8.36
CA LEU A 82 13.13 10.55 8.83
C LEU A 82 13.60 10.90 10.24
N ARG A 83 13.80 12.19 10.47
CA ARG A 83 14.02 12.72 11.81
C ARG A 83 12.67 12.89 12.51
N PRO A 84 12.42 12.20 13.63
CA PRO A 84 11.23 12.45 14.43
C PRO A 84 11.32 13.81 15.11
N GLU A 85 10.30 14.64 14.98
CA GLU A 85 10.22 15.95 15.61
C GLU A 85 8.86 16.15 16.27
N ARG A 86 8.85 16.63 17.52
CA ARG A 86 7.59 16.96 18.20
C ARG A 86 7.02 18.24 17.62
N ARG A 87 5.78 18.19 17.15
CA ARG A 87 5.06 19.33 16.58
C ARG A 87 3.58 19.26 16.90
N ALA A 88 2.96 20.42 17.01
CA ALA A 88 1.52 20.52 16.96
C ALA A 88 1.03 20.13 15.56
N VAL A 89 0.02 19.27 15.48
CA VAL A 89 -0.65 18.88 14.24
C VAL A 89 -2.13 19.21 14.34
N GLN A 90 -2.72 19.58 13.21
CA GLN A 90 -4.12 19.99 13.10
C GLN A 90 -4.98 18.82 12.61
N LEU A 91 -6.13 18.65 13.26
CA LEU A 91 -7.13 17.64 12.95
C LEU A 91 -8.49 18.28 12.74
N VAL A 92 -9.31 17.62 11.94
CA VAL A 92 -10.71 17.98 11.69
C VAL A 92 -11.62 16.80 12.03
N PRO A 93 -12.91 17.01 12.30
CA PRO A 93 -13.87 15.92 12.28
C PRO A 93 -13.79 15.15 10.95
N PHE A 94 -13.88 13.83 10.99
CA PHE A 94 -13.83 12.96 9.80
C PHE A 94 -14.83 13.37 8.72
N ALA A 95 -16.00 13.87 9.12
CA ALA A 95 -17.02 14.38 8.20
C ALA A 95 -16.56 15.59 7.35
N ASP A 96 -15.52 16.30 7.79
CA ASP A 96 -14.94 17.46 7.11
C ASP A 96 -13.63 17.12 6.37
N LEU A 97 -13.15 15.87 6.45
CA LEU A 97 -11.90 15.44 5.85
C LEU A 97 -12.01 15.43 4.32
N MET A 98 -11.05 16.06 3.65
CA MET A 98 -10.96 16.08 2.19
C MET A 98 -9.78 15.26 1.69
N ASN A 99 -8.61 15.45 2.30
CA ASN A 99 -7.40 14.71 1.95
C ASN A 99 -6.55 14.48 3.19
N GLY A 100 -6.56 13.26 3.70
CA GLY A 100 -5.77 12.92 4.86
C GLY A 100 -6.19 11.60 5.46
N ARG A 101 -6.07 11.46 6.79
CA ARG A 101 -6.01 10.13 7.41
C ARG A 101 -6.64 10.12 8.80
N VAL A 102 -7.38 9.05 9.07
CA VAL A 102 -8.04 8.84 10.35
C VAL A 102 -7.18 8.01 11.29
N TRP A 103 -6.50 6.99 10.75
CA TRP A 103 -5.54 6.16 11.46
C TRP A 103 -4.21 6.92 11.63
N ILE A 104 -3.85 7.20 12.89
CA ILE A 104 -2.62 7.90 13.25
C ILE A 104 -1.70 6.90 13.94
N ALA A 105 -0.42 6.89 13.59
CA ALA A 105 0.52 5.92 14.14
C ALA A 105 0.65 6.11 15.66
N ARG A 106 0.92 5.01 16.36
CA ARG A 106 1.37 5.11 17.75
C ARG A 106 2.82 5.58 17.77
N ALA A 107 3.20 6.40 18.76
CA ALA A 107 4.57 6.89 18.88
C ALA A 107 5.63 5.77 18.94
N ASP A 108 5.31 4.63 19.57
CA ASP A 108 6.20 3.46 19.69
C ASP A 108 6.23 2.58 18.43
N ARG A 109 5.39 2.88 17.44
CA ARG A 109 5.24 2.15 16.18
C ARG A 109 5.43 3.02 14.95
N MET A 110 5.88 4.26 15.14
CA MET A 110 6.12 5.18 14.03
C MET A 110 7.28 4.67 13.19
N LEU A 111 7.02 4.41 11.91
CA LEU A 111 8.06 4.07 10.95
C LEU A 111 9.00 5.26 10.75
N SER A 112 10.29 4.96 10.62
CA SER A 112 11.35 5.96 10.49
C SER A 112 11.80 6.15 9.05
N ASP A 113 11.26 5.43 8.07
CA ASP A 113 11.55 5.61 6.65
C ASP A 113 10.53 6.55 5.99
N PRO A 114 10.87 7.20 4.85
CA PRO A 114 9.88 7.80 3.98
C PRO A 114 8.85 6.76 3.52
N PRO A 115 7.61 7.17 3.22
CA PRO A 115 6.67 6.27 2.55
C PRO A 115 7.25 5.82 1.21
N ALA A 116 6.81 4.66 0.76
CA ALA A 116 6.91 4.35 -0.66
C ALA A 116 6.08 5.38 -1.46
N VAL A 117 6.56 5.80 -2.65
CA VAL A 117 5.76 6.62 -3.57
C VAL A 117 4.51 5.87 -4.07
N THR A 118 4.50 4.56 -3.91
CA THR A 118 3.38 3.67 -4.18
C THR A 118 2.42 3.49 -3.00
N ALA A 119 2.75 3.99 -1.80
CA ALA A 119 1.89 3.85 -0.63
C ALA A 119 0.50 4.43 -0.91
N PHE A 120 -0.54 3.63 -0.66
CA PHE A 120 -1.96 3.91 -0.89
C PHE A 120 -2.29 4.32 -2.35
N ALA A 121 -1.38 4.01 -3.28
CA ALA A 121 -1.65 4.20 -4.70
C ALA A 121 -2.59 3.11 -5.20
N ARG A 122 -3.16 3.33 -6.39
CA ARG A 122 -4.11 2.41 -6.97
C ARG A 122 -3.40 1.11 -7.34
N ALA A 123 -3.91 -0.01 -6.85
CA ALA A 123 -3.42 -1.32 -7.18
C ALA A 123 -4.28 -2.00 -8.27
N SER A 124 -3.70 -2.99 -8.95
CA SER A 124 -4.38 -3.82 -9.94
C SER A 124 -3.73 -5.20 -10.01
N LEU A 125 -4.54 -6.21 -10.33
CA LEU A 125 -4.13 -7.61 -10.43
C LEU A 125 -4.42 -8.17 -11.83
N SER A 126 -3.70 -9.21 -12.25
CA SER A 126 -3.95 -9.88 -13.54
C SER A 126 -5.28 -10.63 -13.59
N VAL A 127 -5.70 -11.15 -12.44
CA VAL A 127 -7.03 -11.74 -12.22
C VAL A 127 -7.53 -11.18 -10.89
N VAL A 128 -8.79 -10.73 -10.85
CA VAL A 128 -9.46 -10.25 -9.63
C VAL A 128 -10.61 -11.22 -9.37
N SER A 129 -10.62 -11.90 -8.22
CA SER A 129 -11.52 -13.02 -7.99
C SER A 129 -12.62 -12.80 -6.94
N LEU A 130 -12.78 -11.66 -6.26
CA LEU A 130 -13.64 -11.54 -5.06
C LEU A 130 -13.59 -12.75 -4.08
N GLY A 131 -12.48 -13.48 -4.05
CA GLY A 131 -12.35 -14.79 -3.42
C GLY A 131 -11.89 -14.68 -1.97
N LEU A 132 -12.33 -15.60 -1.11
CA LEU A 132 -11.80 -15.75 0.25
C LEU A 132 -10.85 -16.95 0.27
N GLU A 133 -9.60 -16.78 0.69
CA GLU A 133 -8.72 -17.92 0.95
C GLU A 133 -8.98 -18.48 2.36
N PRO A 134 -9.10 -19.81 2.51
CA PRO A 134 -9.10 -20.44 3.82
C PRO A 134 -7.69 -20.42 4.41
N THR A 135 -7.54 -19.76 5.55
CA THR A 135 -6.34 -19.79 6.40
C THR A 135 -6.59 -20.64 7.65
N ALA A 136 -5.52 -20.91 8.42
CA ALA A 136 -5.63 -21.63 9.70
C ALA A 136 -6.54 -20.92 10.72
N ASP A 137 -6.68 -19.59 10.59
CA ASP A 137 -7.47 -18.73 11.50
C ASP A 137 -8.84 -18.32 10.91
N GLY A 138 -9.21 -18.84 9.74
CA GLY A 138 -10.49 -18.54 9.08
C GLY A 138 -10.35 -18.13 7.61
N GLN A 139 -11.46 -17.73 6.98
CA GLN A 139 -11.46 -17.21 5.61
C GLN A 139 -11.04 -15.74 5.60
N THR A 140 -9.94 -15.41 4.93
CA THR A 140 -9.45 -14.04 4.78
C THR A 140 -9.62 -13.61 3.32
N PRO A 141 -10.20 -12.44 3.03
CA PRO A 141 -10.15 -11.88 1.68
C PRO A 141 -8.68 -11.55 1.36
N THR A 142 -8.09 -12.28 0.42
CA THR A 142 -6.69 -12.10 0.01
C THR A 142 -6.58 -11.62 -1.41
N ASP A 143 -7.62 -11.07 -2.04
CA ASP A 143 -7.51 -10.48 -3.38
C ASP A 143 -7.88 -8.99 -3.40
N ILE A 144 -7.87 -8.39 -2.22
CA ILE A 144 -7.92 -6.94 -2.02
C ILE A 144 -6.60 -6.38 -2.54
N ALA A 145 -6.63 -5.80 -3.74
CA ALA A 145 -5.45 -5.26 -4.39
C ALA A 145 -4.78 -4.16 -3.55
N GLU A 146 -5.55 -3.45 -2.73
CA GLU A 146 -5.08 -2.39 -1.84
C GLU A 146 -4.05 -2.86 -0.80
N PHE A 147 -3.99 -4.17 -0.49
CA PHE A 147 -2.91 -4.72 0.35
C PHE A 147 -1.53 -4.59 -0.29
N LEU A 148 -1.44 -4.41 -1.62
CA LEU A 148 -0.15 -4.18 -2.28
C LEU A 148 0.54 -2.87 -1.89
N THR A 149 -0.19 -1.94 -1.28
CA THR A 149 0.24 -0.56 -1.03
C THR A 149 -0.16 -0.04 0.34
N ASP A 150 -0.57 -0.90 1.27
CA ASP A 150 -1.05 -0.48 2.60
C ASP A 150 0.10 -0.25 3.61
N GLU A 151 1.33 -0.53 3.20
CA GLU A 151 2.57 -0.49 3.99
C GLU A 151 2.63 -1.54 5.11
N ASP A 152 1.79 -2.58 5.06
CA ASP A 152 1.79 -3.70 6.02
C ASP A 152 2.29 -5.00 5.36
N PRO A 153 3.53 -5.45 5.66
CA PRO A 153 4.06 -6.69 5.10
C PRO A 153 3.35 -7.96 5.62
N HIS A 154 2.42 -7.84 6.56
CA HIS A 154 1.62 -8.95 7.11
C HIS A 154 0.27 -9.11 6.40
N SER A 155 -0.19 -8.10 5.67
CA SER A 155 -1.27 -8.26 4.71
C SER A 155 -0.68 -8.75 3.39
N PHE A 156 -1.47 -9.48 2.60
CA PHE A 156 -1.04 -9.85 1.26
C PHE A 156 -2.23 -10.15 0.38
N CYS A 157 -2.00 -10.01 -0.92
CA CYS A 157 -2.91 -10.49 -1.93
C CYS A 157 -2.39 -11.71 -2.69
N THR A 158 -3.29 -12.49 -3.28
CA THR A 158 -3.04 -13.68 -4.08
C THR A 158 -3.71 -13.56 -5.45
N VAL A 159 -3.07 -14.16 -6.46
CA VAL A 159 -3.60 -14.22 -7.82
C VAL A 159 -3.47 -15.63 -8.36
N ASN A 160 -4.61 -16.27 -8.58
CA ASN A 160 -4.72 -17.55 -9.26
C ASN A 160 -5.10 -17.30 -10.74
N PRO A 161 -4.27 -17.69 -11.71
CA PRO A 161 -4.59 -17.49 -13.13
C PRO A 161 -5.84 -18.26 -13.58
N GLN A 162 -6.22 -19.31 -12.85
CA GLN A 162 -7.38 -20.13 -13.15
C GLN A 162 -8.67 -19.56 -12.55
N ASP A 163 -8.63 -18.57 -11.65
CA ASP A 163 -9.85 -18.06 -11.02
C ASP A 163 -10.78 -17.33 -11.99
N PHE A 164 -12.06 -17.23 -11.61
CA PHE A 164 -13.08 -16.62 -12.46
C PHE A 164 -13.07 -15.10 -12.26
N GLY A 165 -12.31 -14.40 -13.09
CA GLY A 165 -12.21 -12.95 -13.06
C GLY A 165 -13.32 -12.23 -13.85
N LEU A 166 -13.40 -10.90 -13.70
CA LEU A 166 -14.36 -10.07 -14.46
C LEU A 166 -14.27 -10.28 -15.98
N ALA A 167 -13.06 -10.48 -16.51
CA ALA A 167 -12.86 -10.77 -17.94
C ALA A 167 -13.55 -12.08 -18.37
N ASN A 168 -13.67 -13.07 -17.47
CA ASN A 168 -14.37 -14.32 -17.75
C ASN A 168 -15.89 -14.12 -17.84
N TYR A 169 -16.46 -13.26 -17.00
CA TYR A 169 -17.87 -12.83 -17.14
C TYR A 169 -18.13 -12.14 -18.47
N LEU A 170 -17.13 -11.46 -19.02
CA LEU A 170 -17.18 -10.81 -20.34
C LEU A 170 -16.81 -11.77 -21.50
N GLY A 171 -16.73 -13.08 -21.25
CA GLY A 171 -16.54 -14.11 -22.28
C GLY A 171 -15.09 -14.51 -22.58
N SER A 172 -14.10 -13.96 -21.86
CA SER A 172 -12.71 -14.42 -22.01
C SER A 172 -12.49 -15.80 -21.38
N PRO A 173 -11.67 -16.69 -21.97
CA PRO A 173 -11.38 -17.98 -21.36
C PRO A 173 -10.60 -17.81 -20.04
N ARG A 174 -10.77 -18.77 -19.11
CA ARG A 174 -9.96 -18.82 -17.88
C ARG A 174 -8.51 -19.10 -18.23
N GLY A 175 -7.60 -18.53 -17.45
CA GLY A 175 -6.19 -18.87 -17.54
C GLY A 175 -5.93 -20.32 -17.10
N ARG A 176 -4.71 -20.76 -17.33
CA ARG A 176 -4.23 -22.11 -16.99
C ARG A 176 -3.22 -22.03 -15.85
N ARG A 177 -3.08 -23.14 -15.14
CA ARG A 177 -2.02 -23.28 -14.15
C ARG A 177 -0.66 -23.04 -14.79
N GLY A 178 0.16 -22.20 -14.14
CA GLY A 178 1.47 -21.80 -14.65
C GLY A 178 1.45 -20.62 -15.64
N ASP A 179 0.28 -20.08 -15.99
CA ASP A 179 0.22 -18.82 -16.74
C ASP A 179 0.85 -17.68 -15.90
N PRO A 180 1.50 -16.70 -16.54
CA PRO A 180 2.02 -15.54 -15.85
C PRO A 180 0.91 -14.74 -15.15
N VAL A 181 1.17 -14.39 -13.89
CA VAL A 181 0.34 -13.48 -13.09
C VAL A 181 1.13 -12.23 -12.75
N TRP A 182 0.42 -11.13 -12.50
CA TRP A 182 1.06 -9.87 -12.15
C TRP A 182 0.30 -9.10 -11.08
N PHE A 183 1.06 -8.33 -10.32
CA PHE A 183 0.62 -7.37 -9.31
C PHE A 183 1.16 -6.01 -9.72
N ALA A 184 0.29 -5.02 -9.88
CA ALA A 184 0.64 -3.71 -10.41
C ALA A 184 0.16 -2.59 -9.49
N VAL A 185 0.96 -1.53 -9.42
CA VAL A 185 0.63 -0.27 -8.78
C VAL A 185 0.67 0.84 -9.83
N MET A 186 -0.31 1.73 -9.77
CA MET A 186 -0.54 2.81 -10.71
C MET A 186 -0.61 4.15 -9.98
N LEU A 187 0.20 5.08 -10.43
CA LEU A 187 0.32 6.41 -9.87
C LEU A 187 -0.60 7.38 -10.61
N ARG A 188 -1.18 8.33 -9.88
CA ARG A 188 -2.01 9.40 -10.45
C ARG A 188 -1.19 10.45 -11.21
N SER A 189 0.04 10.64 -10.78
CA SER A 189 1.04 11.54 -11.35
C SER A 189 2.37 10.79 -11.45
N PRO A 190 3.28 11.17 -12.35
CA PRO A 190 4.58 10.52 -12.42
C PRO A 190 5.36 10.76 -11.12
N ALA A 191 6.20 9.80 -10.76
CA ALA A 191 7.15 9.91 -9.66
C ALA A 191 8.53 9.40 -10.07
N SER A 192 9.58 10.10 -9.60
CA SER A 192 10.96 9.61 -9.67
C SER A 192 11.16 8.46 -8.70
N ILE A 193 11.66 7.34 -9.20
CA ILE A 193 12.04 6.18 -8.40
C ILE A 193 13.45 5.71 -8.75
N SER A 194 14.19 5.24 -7.76
CA SER A 194 15.51 4.60 -7.92
C SER A 194 15.55 3.18 -7.35
N ARG A 195 14.55 2.80 -6.55
CA ARG A 195 14.50 1.51 -5.86
C ARG A 195 13.08 0.95 -5.85
N ILE A 196 12.93 -0.31 -6.22
CA ILE A 196 11.67 -1.07 -6.14
C ILE A 196 11.87 -2.25 -5.19
N VAL A 197 10.89 -2.47 -4.31
CA VAL A 197 10.86 -3.57 -3.37
C VAL A 197 9.58 -4.37 -3.59
N PHE A 198 9.74 -5.65 -3.87
CA PHE A 198 8.67 -6.62 -3.83
C PHE A 198 8.77 -7.38 -2.51
N ARG A 199 7.69 -7.41 -1.71
CA ARG A 199 7.59 -8.32 -0.58
C ARG A 199 6.67 -9.45 -0.96
N HIS A 200 7.18 -10.65 -0.81
CA HIS A 200 6.40 -11.86 -1.01
C HIS A 200 5.32 -12.00 0.07
N GLY A 201 4.15 -12.50 -0.30
CA GLY A 201 3.07 -12.81 0.64
C GLY A 201 3.32 -14.14 1.36
N ALA A 202 2.26 -14.88 1.67
CA ALA A 202 2.40 -16.21 2.25
C ALA A 202 2.65 -17.29 1.19
N VAL A 203 3.34 -18.36 1.60
CA VAL A 203 3.45 -19.64 0.86
C VAL A 203 2.56 -20.69 1.51
N SER A 204 1.83 -21.44 0.69
CA SER A 204 1.12 -22.65 1.11
C SER A 204 1.59 -23.87 0.30
N ALA A 205 1.02 -25.04 0.59
CA ALA A 205 1.26 -26.24 -0.21
C ALA A 205 0.68 -26.13 -1.64
N SER A 206 -0.35 -25.30 -1.84
CA SER A 206 -1.02 -25.14 -3.13
C SER A 206 -0.45 -24.01 -3.96
N GLY A 207 0.20 -23.00 -3.38
CA GLY A 207 0.75 -21.88 -4.14
C GLY A 207 1.37 -20.78 -3.28
N GLY A 208 1.55 -19.61 -3.88
CA GLY A 208 2.03 -18.40 -3.24
C GLY A 208 3.32 -17.87 -3.86
N TRP A 209 4.15 -18.71 -4.48
CA TRP A 209 5.44 -18.30 -5.05
C TRP A 209 5.38 -18.09 -6.56
N PHE A 210 6.45 -17.54 -7.13
CA PHE A 210 6.67 -17.55 -8.57
C PHE A 210 7.52 -18.74 -8.98
N ASP A 211 7.12 -19.47 -10.03
CA ASP A 211 7.92 -20.51 -10.68
C ASP A 211 9.06 -19.87 -11.50
N THR A 212 10.30 -20.24 -11.17
CA THR A 212 11.51 -19.69 -11.79
C THR A 212 12.22 -20.62 -12.79
N THR A 213 11.59 -21.74 -13.17
CA THR A 213 12.19 -22.75 -14.06
C THR A 213 12.60 -22.19 -15.42
N GLU A 214 11.76 -21.33 -16.00
CA GLU A 214 12.05 -20.68 -17.28
C GLU A 214 12.63 -19.27 -17.12
N ALA A 215 12.12 -18.48 -16.17
CA ALA A 215 12.53 -17.10 -15.97
C ALA A 215 12.32 -16.65 -14.52
N MET A 216 13.19 -15.77 -14.04
CA MET A 216 13.00 -15.10 -12.76
C MET A 216 11.80 -14.13 -12.82
N PRO A 217 11.12 -13.86 -11.69
CA PRO A 217 10.13 -12.80 -11.62
C PRO A 217 10.80 -11.48 -11.99
N ARG A 218 10.09 -10.61 -12.70
CA ARG A 218 10.64 -9.35 -13.20
C ARG A 218 9.78 -8.17 -12.80
N ILE A 219 10.45 -7.03 -12.69
CA ILE A 219 9.81 -5.73 -12.51
C ILE A 219 9.68 -5.08 -13.87
N GLU A 220 8.49 -4.56 -14.14
CA GLU A 220 8.20 -3.75 -15.32
C GLU A 220 7.64 -2.40 -14.90
N LEU A 221 7.92 -1.37 -15.71
CA LEU A 221 7.57 0.02 -15.44
C LEU A 221 6.66 0.55 -16.55
N ALA A 222 5.68 1.36 -16.19
CA ALA A 222 4.94 2.19 -17.13
C ALA A 222 5.57 3.59 -17.13
N ARG A 223 6.14 4.02 -18.26
CA ARG A 223 6.79 5.33 -18.41
C ARG A 223 5.91 6.40 -19.07
N SER A 224 4.71 6.01 -19.47
CA SER A 224 3.67 6.89 -19.99
C SER A 224 2.45 6.89 -19.06
N PRO A 225 1.60 7.94 -19.09
CA PRO A 225 0.36 7.98 -18.33
C PRO A 225 -0.46 6.69 -18.46
N ILE A 226 -1.03 6.24 -17.35
CA ILE A 226 -1.90 5.06 -17.32
C ILE A 226 -3.18 5.36 -18.11
N PRO A 227 -3.44 4.65 -19.23
CA PRO A 227 -4.68 4.85 -19.98
C PRO A 227 -5.87 4.44 -19.13
N THR A 228 -6.98 5.16 -19.27
CA THR A 228 -8.26 4.82 -18.63
C THR A 228 -9.26 4.32 -19.67
N SER A 229 -10.30 3.65 -19.21
CA SER A 229 -11.50 3.32 -19.96
C SER A 229 -12.08 4.56 -20.64
N ALA A 230 -12.94 4.37 -21.65
CA ALA A 230 -13.53 5.47 -22.42
C ALA A 230 -14.30 6.51 -21.56
N ASN A 231 -14.77 6.11 -20.37
CA ASN A 231 -15.43 6.99 -19.39
C ASN A 231 -14.49 7.54 -18.31
N GLY A 232 -13.17 7.30 -18.40
CA GLY A 232 -12.17 7.81 -17.46
C GLY A 232 -12.14 7.14 -16.08
N ALA A 233 -13.02 6.17 -15.81
CA ALA A 233 -13.26 5.69 -14.45
C ALA A 233 -12.24 4.65 -13.97
N VAL A 234 -11.72 3.81 -14.87
CA VAL A 234 -10.88 2.66 -14.53
C VAL A 234 -9.68 2.55 -15.48
N PRO A 235 -8.46 2.27 -15.00
CA PRO A 235 -7.33 1.95 -15.83
C PRO A 235 -7.65 0.86 -16.84
N ASP A 236 -7.30 1.12 -18.09
CA ASP A 236 -7.33 0.14 -19.14
C ASP A 236 -5.97 -0.57 -19.19
N ASN A 237 -5.83 -1.57 -18.31
CA ASN A 237 -4.63 -2.40 -18.19
C ASN A 237 -4.14 -2.97 -19.53
N SER A 238 -5.05 -3.22 -20.48
CA SER A 238 -4.72 -3.77 -21.80
C SER A 238 -3.93 -2.81 -22.68
N LYS A 239 -3.98 -1.50 -22.37
CA LYS A 239 -3.32 -0.43 -23.14
C LYS A 239 -2.08 0.12 -22.46
N VAL A 240 -1.77 -0.31 -21.23
CA VAL A 240 -0.57 0.15 -20.52
C VAL A 240 0.68 -0.44 -21.20
N ARG A 241 1.62 0.42 -21.58
CA ARG A 241 2.91 0.00 -22.14
C ARG A 241 3.90 -0.24 -21.00
N TRP A 242 4.14 -1.51 -20.71
CA TRP A 242 5.10 -1.97 -19.71
C TRP A 242 6.48 -2.23 -20.34
N GLU A 243 7.52 -1.71 -19.71
CA GLU A 243 8.93 -1.92 -20.09
C GLU A 243 9.64 -2.68 -18.97
N THR A 244 10.40 -3.72 -19.28
CA THR A 244 11.19 -4.44 -18.27
C THR A 244 12.29 -3.56 -17.70
N ALA A 245 12.29 -3.37 -16.38
CA ALA A 245 13.36 -2.68 -15.67
C ALA A 245 14.47 -3.63 -15.20
N GLY A 246 14.11 -4.86 -14.84
CA GLY A 246 15.05 -5.84 -14.34
C GLY A 246 14.36 -7.07 -13.78
N VAL A 247 15.15 -8.06 -13.39
CA VAL A 247 14.68 -9.29 -12.75
C VAL A 247 14.99 -9.27 -11.26
N LEU A 248 14.21 -10.00 -10.46
CA LEU A 248 14.50 -10.21 -9.04
C LEU A 248 15.54 -11.33 -8.88
N GLU A 249 16.82 -10.98 -9.07
CA GLU A 249 17.93 -11.93 -9.11
C GLU A 249 18.07 -12.79 -7.84
N HIS A 250 17.72 -12.21 -6.69
CA HIS A 250 17.82 -12.86 -5.38
C HIS A 250 16.56 -13.64 -4.99
N TYR A 251 15.52 -13.65 -5.83
CA TYR A 251 14.36 -14.51 -5.61
C TYR A 251 14.80 -15.99 -5.71
N PRO A 252 14.34 -16.88 -4.81
CA PRO A 252 14.84 -18.25 -4.80
C PRO A 252 14.47 -19.00 -6.07
N ARG A 253 15.37 -19.89 -6.49
CA ARG A 253 15.04 -20.86 -7.54
C ARG A 253 13.99 -21.84 -7.03
N SER A 254 12.90 -21.95 -7.76
CA SER A 254 11.70 -22.72 -7.46
C SER A 254 11.14 -23.38 -8.74
N ARG A 255 10.12 -24.22 -8.59
CA ARG A 255 9.32 -24.80 -9.68
C ARG A 255 7.85 -24.92 -9.30
N ALA A 256 6.96 -25.13 -10.26
CA ALA A 256 5.52 -25.20 -10.02
C ALA A 256 5.04 -26.27 -9.02
N SER A 257 5.83 -27.33 -8.80
CA SER A 257 5.47 -28.45 -7.93
C SER A 257 6.19 -28.48 -6.58
N THR A 258 7.10 -27.53 -6.32
CA THR A 258 7.89 -27.52 -5.08
C THR A 258 8.01 -26.08 -4.57
N PRO A 259 7.39 -25.75 -3.42
CA PRO A 259 7.53 -24.44 -2.83
C PRO A 259 9.00 -24.18 -2.42
N PRO A 260 9.53 -22.97 -2.67
CA PRO A 260 10.83 -22.57 -2.13
C PRO A 260 10.72 -22.27 -0.63
N THR A 261 11.86 -22.20 0.05
CA THR A 261 11.92 -21.64 1.41
C THR A 261 11.82 -20.13 1.33
N LEU A 262 10.64 -19.59 1.64
CA LEU A 262 10.36 -18.15 1.74
C LEU A 262 9.74 -17.86 3.10
N ALA A 263 10.11 -16.74 3.69
CA ALA A 263 9.42 -16.20 4.86
C ALA A 263 8.32 -15.23 4.40
N ASP A 264 7.21 -15.17 5.15
CA ASP A 264 6.15 -14.19 4.92
C ASP A 264 6.73 -12.77 4.99
N GLY A 265 6.38 -11.92 4.02
CA GLY A 265 6.87 -10.56 3.92
C GLY A 265 8.34 -10.44 3.49
N GLN A 266 9.02 -11.54 3.12
CA GLN A 266 10.42 -11.50 2.69
C GLN A 266 10.60 -10.54 1.50
N LEU A 267 11.58 -9.64 1.62
CA LEU A 267 11.83 -8.62 0.61
C LEU A 267 12.77 -9.09 -0.51
N PHE A 268 12.49 -8.57 -1.71
CA PHE A 268 13.35 -8.67 -2.88
C PHE A 268 13.43 -7.31 -3.54
N GLU A 269 14.66 -6.83 -3.73
CA GLU A 269 14.91 -5.47 -4.18
C GLU A 269 15.47 -5.45 -5.60
N LEU A 270 15.01 -4.46 -6.38
CA LEU A 270 15.63 -4.04 -7.63
C LEU A 270 16.04 -2.57 -7.50
N ARG A 271 17.33 -2.29 -7.63
CA ARG A 271 17.86 -0.92 -7.76
C ARG A 271 18.01 -0.56 -9.23
N LEU A 272 17.49 0.60 -9.60
CA LEU A 272 17.65 1.15 -10.94
C LEU A 272 19.05 1.78 -11.07
N PRO A 273 19.68 1.71 -12.25
CA PRO A 273 21.00 2.30 -12.48
C PRO A 273 20.99 3.82 -12.36
N GLN A 274 19.83 4.44 -12.56
CA GLN A 274 19.57 5.87 -12.36
C GLN A 274 18.09 6.06 -12.00
N PRO A 275 17.72 7.15 -11.32
CA PRO A 275 16.32 7.47 -11.08
C PRO A 275 15.52 7.58 -12.38
N LEU A 276 14.31 7.03 -12.40
CA LEU A 276 13.40 7.06 -13.54
C LEU A 276 12.04 7.61 -13.11
N GLU A 277 11.48 8.50 -13.93
CA GLU A 277 10.08 8.89 -13.84
C GLU A 277 9.17 7.76 -14.34
N VAL A 278 8.21 7.36 -13.51
CA VAL A 278 7.25 6.29 -13.80
C VAL A 278 5.82 6.69 -13.43
N TYR A 279 4.85 6.10 -14.12
CA TYR A 279 3.42 6.17 -13.81
C TYR A 279 2.89 4.87 -13.18
N GLY A 280 3.70 3.83 -13.13
CA GLY A 280 3.32 2.58 -12.51
C GLY A 280 4.45 1.57 -12.51
N ILE A 281 4.35 0.60 -11.62
CA ILE A 281 5.26 -0.51 -11.48
C ILE A 281 4.44 -1.79 -11.42
N ARG A 282 4.99 -2.90 -11.90
CA ARG A 282 4.43 -4.23 -11.66
C ARG A 282 5.50 -5.27 -11.48
N VAL A 283 5.19 -6.29 -10.68
CA VAL A 283 5.92 -7.55 -10.66
C VAL A 283 5.13 -8.59 -11.45
N ILE A 284 5.83 -9.37 -12.27
CA ILE A 284 5.23 -10.41 -13.12
C ILE A 284 6.10 -11.66 -13.13
N GLY A 285 5.45 -12.81 -13.04
CA GLY A 285 6.08 -14.13 -13.08
C GLY A 285 5.04 -15.23 -13.26
N ARG A 286 5.48 -16.45 -13.57
CA ARG A 286 4.59 -17.61 -13.59
C ARG A 286 4.20 -17.97 -12.17
N ALA A 287 2.91 -18.20 -11.91
CA ALA A 287 2.49 -18.71 -10.61
C ALA A 287 3.11 -20.09 -10.36
N GLY A 288 3.75 -20.26 -9.21
CA GLY A 288 4.18 -21.54 -8.69
C GLY A 288 3.04 -22.18 -7.90
N GLY A 289 2.75 -23.45 -8.16
CA GLY A 289 1.51 -24.04 -7.65
C GLY A 289 0.30 -23.55 -8.45
N ASP A 290 -0.76 -23.17 -7.75
CA ASP A 290 -2.03 -22.70 -8.30
C ASP A 290 -2.15 -21.17 -8.29
N TYR A 291 -1.35 -20.44 -7.49
CA TYR A 291 -1.41 -18.98 -7.38
C TYR A 291 -0.06 -18.36 -7.00
N ALA A 292 0.11 -17.06 -7.17
CA ALA A 292 1.22 -16.29 -6.58
C ALA A 292 0.68 -15.34 -5.50
N SER A 293 1.55 -14.90 -4.58
CA SER A 293 1.22 -13.96 -3.51
C SER A 293 2.17 -12.76 -3.50
N CYS A 294 1.64 -11.62 -3.07
CA CYS A 294 2.37 -10.36 -2.95
C CYS A 294 1.85 -9.62 -1.70
N ALA A 295 2.73 -9.42 -0.74
CA ALA A 295 2.45 -8.60 0.44
C ALA A 295 2.49 -7.13 0.05
N GLU A 296 3.60 -6.68 -0.53
CA GLU A 296 3.81 -5.25 -0.80
C GLU A 296 4.56 -5.04 -2.11
N LEU A 297 4.21 -3.98 -2.84
CA LEU A 297 4.95 -3.51 -4.01
C LEU A 297 5.30 -2.02 -3.84
N SER A 298 6.47 -1.80 -3.25
CA SER A 298 6.93 -0.50 -2.81
C SER A 298 7.95 0.09 -3.81
N ALA A 299 7.90 1.40 -4.08
CA ALA A 299 8.97 2.10 -4.76
C ALA A 299 9.40 3.38 -4.04
N TYR A 300 10.67 3.73 -4.19
CA TYR A 300 11.31 4.84 -3.49
C TYR A 300 12.17 5.64 -4.46
N GLY A 301 12.23 6.96 -4.25
CA GLY A 301 13.08 7.93 -4.96
C GLY A 301 14.55 7.79 -4.59
#